data_AF-A0A8S3X134-F1
#
_entry.id   AF-A0A8S3X134-F1
#
_cell.length_a   1.000
_cell.length_b   1.000
_cell.length_c   1.000
_cell.angle_alpha   90.00
_cell.angle_beta   90.00
_cell.angle_gamma   90.00
#
_symmetry.space_group_name_H-M   'P 1'
#
loop_
_entity.id
_entity.type
_entity.pdbx_description
1 polymer ?
#
loop_
_entity_poly.entity_id
_entity_poly.type
_entity_poly.pdbx_seq_one_letter_code
_entity_poly.pdbx_strand_id
1 'polypeptide(L)'
;MQNLSISCALVCLIVLGSAALVGAFGVCKHQISAVLVTGVMYLLAGLFAMFTLMIIHFKRMQRVSTRSSPHGDDTADGVVGPRAPALPLLSAREFTTSWSLELGWGGVALATTTSLLWILLSKIMRYNPISAMLL
;
A
#
# COMPACT_ATOMS: atom_id res chain seq x y z
N MET A 1 -1.72 -17.13 -7.73
CA MET A 1 -0.94 -15.90 -7.43
C MET A 1 -1.57 -14.98 -6.36
N GLN A 2 -2.89 -14.93 -6.17
CA GLN A 2 -3.51 -14.01 -5.19
C GLN A 2 -3.08 -14.23 -3.73
N ASN A 3 -2.86 -15.47 -3.32
CA ASN A 3 -2.41 -15.79 -1.96
C ASN A 3 -1.09 -15.10 -1.57
N LEU A 4 -0.19 -14.85 -2.54
CA LEU A 4 1.11 -14.22 -2.29
C LEU A 4 1.01 -12.70 -2.11
N SER A 5 0.10 -12.04 -2.83
CA SER A 5 -0.14 -10.59 -2.69
C SER A 5 -0.83 -10.28 -1.35
N ILE A 6 -1.71 -11.16 -0.89
CA ILE A 6 -2.40 -11.00 0.40
C ILE A 6 -1.45 -11.22 1.57
N SER A 7 -0.60 -12.26 1.53
CA SER A 7 0.40 -12.49 2.57
C SER A 7 1.41 -11.33 2.65
N CYS A 8 1.84 -10.78 1.52
CA CYS A 8 2.71 -9.59 1.46
C CYS A 8 2.09 -8.38 2.18
N ALA A 9 0.82 -8.08 1.89
CA ALA A 9 0.11 -6.97 2.54
C ALA A 9 0.00 -7.15 4.06
N LEU A 10 -0.33 -8.37 4.52
CA LEU A 10 -0.41 -8.69 5.96
C LEU A 10 0.94 -8.50 6.65
N VAL A 11 2.03 -9.00 6.05
CA VAL A 11 3.38 -8.82 6.60
C VAL A 11 3.74 -7.34 6.64
N CYS A 12 3.43 -6.56 5.60
CA CYS A 12 3.68 -5.10 5.58
C CYS A 12 2.96 -4.39 6.74
N LEU A 13 1.70 -4.73 7.01
CA LEU A 13 0.94 -4.13 8.12
C LEU A 13 1.55 -4.48 9.48
N ILE A 14 1.99 -5.72 9.68
CA ILE A 14 2.63 -6.17 10.92
C ILE A 14 3.97 -5.45 11.13
N VAL A 15 4.78 -5.34 10.08
CA VAL A 15 6.07 -4.62 10.13
C VAL A 15 5.84 -3.14 10.40
N LEU A 16 4.85 -2.51 9.76
CA LEU A 16 4.52 -1.10 9.99
C LEU A 16 4.07 -0.85 11.44
N GLY A 17 3.17 -1.69 11.96
CA GLY A 17 2.67 -1.56 13.33
C GLY A 17 3.74 -1.81 14.39
N SER A 18 4.58 -2.82 14.20
CA SER A 18 5.69 -3.11 15.12
C SER A 18 6.77 -2.04 15.07
N ALA A 19 7.10 -1.52 13.87
CA ALA A 19 8.02 -0.40 13.73
C ALA A 19 7.50 0.89 14.40
N ALA A 20 6.19 1.12 14.40
CA ALA A 20 5.57 2.24 15.10
C ALA A 20 5.81 2.17 16.62
N LEU A 21 5.56 0.99 17.21
CA LEU A 21 5.76 0.76 18.64
C LEU A 21 7.23 0.88 19.05
N VAL A 22 8.13 0.24 18.29
CA VAL A 22 9.58 0.34 18.51
C VAL A 22 10.07 1.78 18.36
N GLY A 23 9.54 2.52 17.37
CA GLY A 23 9.83 3.93 17.17
C GLY A 23 9.41 4.77 18.37
N ALA A 24 8.19 4.59 18.86
CA ALA A 24 7.69 5.30 20.03
C ALA A 24 8.59 5.08 21.27
N PHE A 25 8.98 3.83 21.53
CA PHE A 25 9.93 3.53 22.61
C PHE A 25 11.33 4.12 22.36
N GLY A 26 11.79 4.14 21.10
CA GLY A 26 13.06 4.76 20.70
C GLY A 26 13.10 6.27 20.98
N VAL A 27 11.97 6.97 20.78
CA VAL A 27 11.82 8.40 21.13
C VAL A 27 11.83 8.59 22.65
N CYS A 28 11.06 7.78 23.39
CA CYS A 28 11.00 7.87 24.85
C CYS A 28 12.36 7.66 25.55
N LYS A 29 13.24 6.83 24.96
CA LYS A 29 14.58 6.54 25.51
C LYS A 29 15.70 7.35 24.84
N HIS A 30 15.38 8.31 23.97
CA HIS A 30 16.33 9.15 23.22
C HIS A 30 17.39 8.35 22.44
N GLN A 31 17.06 7.14 21.96
CA GLN A 31 18.00 6.29 21.23
C GLN A 31 17.92 6.55 19.72
N ILE A 32 18.83 7.40 19.21
CA ILE A 32 18.86 7.85 17.80
C ILE A 32 18.95 6.65 16.83
N SER A 33 19.69 5.60 17.16
CA SER A 33 19.84 4.42 16.30
C SER A 33 18.54 3.62 16.12
N ALA A 34 17.69 3.55 17.16
CA ALA A 34 16.41 2.85 17.06
C ALA A 34 15.42 3.60 16.15
N VAL A 35 15.40 4.93 16.26
CA VAL A 35 14.57 5.85 15.46
C VAL A 35 14.96 5.81 13.97
N LEU A 36 16.25 5.65 13.66
CA LEU A 36 16.72 5.55 12.27
C LEU A 36 16.32 4.21 11.64
N VAL A 37 16.45 3.10 12.37
CA VAL A 37 16.05 1.77 11.89
C VAL A 37 14.55 1.71 11.61
N THR A 38 13.72 2.32 12.47
CA THR A 38 12.26 2.37 12.25
C THR A 38 11.91 3.17 10.99
N GLY A 39 12.60 4.29 10.73
CA GLY A 39 12.44 5.06 9.50
C GLY A 39 12.73 4.24 8.21
N VAL A 40 13.77 3.40 8.24
CA VAL A 40 14.12 2.51 7.10
C VAL A 40 13.10 1.37 6.97
N MET A 41 12.66 0.77 8.07
CA MET A 41 11.63 -0.28 8.04
C MET A 41 10.31 0.23 7.46
N TYR A 42 9.94 1.49 7.74
CA TYR A 42 8.77 2.14 7.13
C TYR A 42 8.92 2.33 5.61
N LEU A 43 10.11 2.68 5.11
CA LEU A 43 10.36 2.78 3.66
C LEU A 43 10.24 1.42 2.98
N LEU A 44 10.84 0.38 3.56
CA LEU A 44 10.77 -0.97 3.01
C LEU A 44 9.33 -1.49 2.98
N ALA A 45 8.57 -1.30 4.05
CA ALA A 45 7.16 -1.66 4.10
C ALA A 45 6.32 -0.88 3.06
N GLY A 46 6.57 0.42 2.89
CA GLY A 46 5.92 1.24 1.87
C GLY A 46 6.24 0.79 0.45
N LEU A 47 7.48 0.38 0.18
CA LEU A 47 7.90 -0.14 -1.12
C LEU A 47 7.21 -1.46 -1.47
N PHE A 48 7.11 -2.38 -0.50
CA PHE A 48 6.38 -3.64 -0.68
C PHE A 48 4.87 -3.42 -0.86
N ALA A 49 4.28 -2.45 -0.15
CA ALA A 49 2.90 -2.05 -0.35
C ALA A 49 2.67 -1.47 -1.75
N MET A 50 3.58 -0.62 -2.24
CA MET A 50 3.56 -0.09 -3.62
C MET A 50 3.60 -1.19 -4.67
N PHE A 51 4.50 -2.17 -4.54
CA PHE A 51 4.54 -3.31 -5.45
C PHE A 51 3.24 -4.11 -5.43
N THR A 52 2.67 -4.32 -4.25
CA THR A 52 1.40 -5.04 -4.08
C THR A 52 0.24 -4.29 -4.76
N LEU A 53 0.15 -2.97 -4.56
CA LEU A 53 -0.85 -2.11 -5.21
C LEU A 53 -0.66 -2.09 -6.74
N MET A 54 0.58 -2.02 -7.21
CA MET A 54 0.89 -2.03 -8.64
C MET A 54 0.46 -3.34 -9.31
N ILE A 55 0.70 -4.50 -8.67
CA ILE A 55 0.23 -5.80 -9.16
C ILE A 55 -1.30 -5.84 -9.22
N ILE A 56 -1.98 -5.34 -8.19
CA ILE A 56 -3.45 -5.27 -8.17
C ILE A 56 -3.97 -4.36 -9.29
N HIS A 57 -3.31 -3.22 -9.53
CA HIS A 57 -3.64 -2.28 -10.60
C HIS A 57 -3.46 -2.90 -11.99
N PHE A 58 -2.30 -3.51 -12.27
CA PHE A 58 -2.05 -4.20 -13.55
C PHE A 58 -3.04 -5.34 -13.79
N LYS A 59 -3.37 -6.13 -12.76
CA LYS A 59 -4.36 -7.20 -12.87
C LYS A 59 -5.78 -6.67 -13.13
N ARG A 60 -6.10 -5.44 -12.70
CA ARG A 60 -7.36 -4.77 -13.05
C ARG A 60 -7.33 -4.27 -14.50
N MET A 61 -6.26 -3.59 -14.90
CA MET A 61 -6.10 -3.08 -16.26
C MET A 61 -6.14 -4.21 -17.31
N GLN A 62 -5.48 -5.33 -17.06
CA GLN A 62 -5.53 -6.50 -17.96
C GLN A 62 -6.96 -7.06 -18.11
N ARG A 63 -7.72 -7.23 -17.00
CA ARG A 63 -9.10 -7.72 -17.09
C ARG A 63 -10.03 -6.77 -17.85
N VAL A 64 -9.82 -5.46 -17.71
CA VAL A 64 -10.57 -4.45 -18.46
C VAL A 64 -10.23 -4.54 -19.95
N SER A 65 -8.95 -4.64 -20.31
CA SER A 65 -8.52 -4.81 -21.71
C SER A 65 -9.03 -6.10 -22.35
N THR A 66 -9.04 -7.23 -21.65
CA THR A 66 -9.55 -8.51 -22.18
C THR A 66 -11.06 -8.49 -22.39
N ARG A 67 -11.81 -7.72 -21.60
CA ARG A 67 -13.27 -7.55 -21.77
C ARG A 67 -13.63 -6.60 -22.92
N SER A 68 -12.68 -5.78 -23.37
CA SER A 68 -12.84 -4.82 -24.47
C SER A 68 -12.34 -5.30 -25.83
N SER A 69 -11.82 -6.53 -25.96
CA SER A 69 -11.46 -7.06 -27.29
C SER A 69 -12.73 -7.48 -28.05
N PRO A 70 -13.03 -6.91 -29.22
CA PRO A 70 -14.26 -7.18 -29.96
C PRO A 70 -14.23 -8.49 -30.79
N HIS A 71 -13.25 -9.38 -30.57
CA HIS A 71 -13.00 -10.49 -31.49
C HIS A 71 -12.46 -11.77 -30.82
N GLY A 72 -13.12 -12.25 -29.75
CA GLY A 72 -12.62 -13.42 -29.02
C GLY A 72 -13.72 -14.22 -28.34
N ASP A 73 -14.39 -15.02 -29.15
CA ASP A 73 -14.96 -16.34 -28.81
C ASP A 73 -15.98 -16.42 -27.66
N ASP A 74 -17.25 -16.48 -28.07
CA ASP A 74 -18.47 -16.53 -27.26
C ASP A 74 -18.74 -17.89 -26.58
N THR A 75 -17.69 -18.57 -26.12
CA THR A 75 -17.81 -19.96 -25.69
C THR A 75 -17.26 -20.22 -24.28
N ALA A 76 -17.27 -19.22 -23.39
CA ALA A 76 -16.78 -19.39 -22.01
C ALA A 76 -17.84 -19.20 -20.90
N ASP A 77 -18.96 -18.53 -21.17
CA ASP A 77 -20.02 -18.37 -20.19
C ASP A 77 -21.28 -19.04 -20.72
N GLY A 78 -21.64 -20.19 -20.13
CA GLY A 78 -22.82 -21.01 -20.43
C GLY A 78 -24.16 -20.31 -20.18
N VAL A 79 -24.39 -19.18 -20.83
CA VAL A 79 -25.65 -18.45 -20.93
C VAL A 79 -26.17 -18.63 -22.34
N VAL A 80 -27.06 -19.61 -22.50
CA VAL A 80 -27.98 -19.66 -23.63
C VAL A 80 -29.08 -18.63 -23.34
N GLY A 81 -28.94 -17.42 -23.87
CA GLY A 81 -29.97 -16.38 -23.72
C GLY A 81 -29.72 -15.11 -24.56
N PRO A 82 -30.77 -14.43 -25.06
CA PRO A 82 -30.62 -13.28 -25.96
C PRO A 82 -29.88 -12.12 -25.29
N ARG A 83 -28.80 -11.64 -25.93
CA ARG A 83 -27.82 -10.66 -25.43
C ARG A 83 -28.29 -9.20 -25.28
N ALA A 84 -29.56 -8.89 -25.51
CA ALA A 84 -30.00 -7.49 -25.61
C ALA A 84 -30.31 -6.79 -24.26
N PRO A 85 -30.90 -7.42 -23.22
CA PRO A 85 -31.24 -6.71 -21.99
C PRO A 85 -30.28 -6.94 -20.82
N ALA A 86 -29.27 -7.83 -20.92
CA ALA A 86 -28.41 -8.18 -19.80
C ALA A 86 -27.17 -7.28 -19.61
N LEU A 87 -26.75 -6.56 -20.65
CA LEU A 87 -25.63 -5.59 -20.59
C LEU A 87 -25.82 -4.49 -19.53
N PRO A 88 -27.01 -3.85 -19.40
CA PRO A 88 -27.22 -2.86 -18.33
C PRO A 88 -27.30 -3.47 -16.93
N LEU A 89 -27.74 -4.73 -16.79
CA LEU A 89 -27.75 -5.42 -15.48
C LEU A 89 -26.34 -5.83 -15.01
N LEU A 90 -25.43 -6.12 -15.93
CA LEU A 90 -24.02 -6.37 -15.62
C LEU A 90 -23.25 -5.06 -15.31
N SER A 91 -23.69 -3.92 -15.86
CA SER A 91 -23.17 -2.59 -15.53
C SER A 91 -23.62 -2.11 -14.14
N ALA A 92 -24.78 -2.55 -13.66
CA ALA A 92 -25.22 -2.33 -12.26
C ALA A 92 -24.37 -3.10 -11.22
N ARG A 93 -23.52 -4.04 -11.67
CA ARG A 93 -22.57 -4.79 -10.82
C ARG A 93 -21.13 -4.29 -10.98
N GLU A 94 -20.94 -3.03 -11.38
CA GLU A 94 -19.67 -2.35 -11.15
C GLU A 94 -19.57 -1.98 -9.67
N PHE A 95 -19.11 -2.94 -8.86
CA PHE A 95 -18.58 -2.61 -7.53
C PHE A 95 -17.39 -1.68 -7.74
N THR A 96 -17.64 -0.39 -7.60
CA THR A 96 -16.64 0.68 -7.52
C THR A 96 -15.74 0.41 -6.32
N THR A 97 -14.71 -0.39 -6.55
CA THR A 97 -13.62 -0.63 -5.60
C THR A 97 -12.52 0.42 -5.79
N SER A 98 -12.90 1.63 -6.22
CA SER A 98 -12.01 2.79 -6.28
C SER A 98 -11.57 3.20 -4.88
N TRP A 99 -12.46 3.09 -3.89
CA TRP A 99 -12.18 3.43 -2.49
C TRP A 99 -10.95 2.72 -1.93
N SER A 100 -10.82 1.41 -2.12
CA SER A 100 -9.66 0.66 -1.61
C SER A 100 -8.36 0.98 -2.34
N LEU A 101 -8.44 1.38 -3.62
CA LEU A 101 -7.27 1.77 -4.40
C LEU A 101 -6.76 3.15 -3.92
N GLU A 102 -7.68 4.12 -3.78
CA GLU A 102 -7.39 5.45 -3.24
C GLU A 102 -6.85 5.37 -1.80
N LEU A 103 -7.45 4.54 -0.95
CA LEU A 103 -6.95 4.28 0.40
C LEU A 103 -5.56 3.62 0.38
N GLY A 104 -5.28 2.78 -0.61
CA GLY A 104 -3.96 2.17 -0.81
C GLY A 104 -2.88 3.20 -1.13
N TRP A 105 -3.13 4.08 -2.09
CA TRP A 105 -2.25 5.21 -2.41
C TRP A 105 -2.08 6.16 -1.21
N GLY A 106 -3.16 6.41 -0.47
CA GLY A 106 -3.12 7.15 0.79
C GLY A 106 -2.21 6.50 1.83
N GLY A 107 -2.29 5.17 1.98
CA GLY A 107 -1.40 4.41 2.88
C GLY A 107 0.07 4.51 2.50
N VAL A 108 0.40 4.49 1.20
CA VAL A 108 1.77 4.69 0.71
C VAL A 108 2.24 6.10 1.01
N ALA A 109 1.43 7.12 0.71
CA ALA A 109 1.76 8.52 1.01
C ALA A 109 1.95 8.76 2.51
N LEU A 110 1.14 8.11 3.34
CA LEU A 110 1.27 8.16 4.80
C LEU A 110 2.55 7.47 5.27
N ALA A 111 2.91 6.32 4.69
CA ALA A 111 4.15 5.62 5.03
C ALA A 111 5.41 6.44 4.65
N THR A 112 5.41 7.09 3.48
CA THR A 112 6.54 7.94 3.05
C THR A 112 6.67 9.20 3.89
N THR A 113 5.56 9.91 4.15
CA THR A 113 5.56 11.09 5.03
C THR A 113 5.98 10.73 6.45
N THR A 114 5.51 9.59 6.98
CA THR A 114 5.92 9.09 8.29
C THR A 114 7.42 8.79 8.32
N SER A 115 7.97 8.13 7.29
CA SER A 115 9.42 7.88 7.23
C SER A 115 10.24 9.18 7.18
N LEU A 116 9.82 10.17 6.39
CA LEU A 116 10.46 11.49 6.37
C LEU A 116 10.43 12.15 7.75
N LEU A 117 9.30 12.07 8.45
CA LEU A 117 9.15 12.56 9.82
C LEU A 117 10.14 11.86 10.76
N TRP A 118 10.26 10.53 10.70
CA TRP A 118 11.22 9.75 11.51
C TRP A 118 12.68 10.14 11.22
N ILE A 119 13.03 10.33 9.95
CA ILE A 119 14.37 10.75 9.54
C ILE A 119 14.66 12.18 10.03
N LEU A 120 13.71 13.11 9.87
CA LEU A 120 13.82 14.48 10.38
C LEU A 120 13.96 14.49 11.91
N LEU A 121 13.18 13.67 12.62
CA LEU A 121 13.25 13.54 14.07
C LEU A 121 14.64 13.03 14.51
N SER A 122 15.17 12.01 13.84
CA SER A 122 16.52 11.48 14.11
C SER A 122 17.61 12.53 13.89
N LYS A 123 17.44 13.42 12.90
CA LYS A 123 18.34 14.55 12.63
C LYS A 123 18.21 15.60 13.74
N ILE A 124 17.01 16.04 14.10
CA ILE A 124 16.77 17.04 15.15
C ILE A 124 17.31 16.55 16.51
N MET A 125 17.06 15.29 16.86
CA MET A 125 17.61 14.66 18.08
C MET A 125 19.14 14.54 18.06
N ARG A 126 19.79 14.63 16.89
CA ARG A 126 21.25 14.69 16.76
C ARG A 126 21.81 16.12 16.82
N TYR A 127 21.03 17.13 16.43
CA TYR A 127 21.42 18.54 16.55
C TYR A 127 21.18 19.11 17.96
N ASN A 128 20.10 18.69 18.64
CA ASN A 128 19.79 19.10 20.01
C ASN A 128 20.88 18.76 21.09
N PRO A 129 21.61 17.63 21.04
CA PRO A 129 22.66 17.34 22.02
C PRO A 129 23.87 18.28 21.95
N ILE A 130 24.04 19.05 20.86
CA ILE A 130 25.11 20.06 20.80
C ILE A 130 24.71 21.31 21.59
N SER A 131 23.45 21.73 21.51
CA SER A 131 22.93 22.86 22.32
C SER A 131 22.87 22.54 23.82
N ALA A 132 22.68 21.28 24.20
CA ALA A 132 22.70 20.85 25.60
C ALA A 132 24.11 20.67 26.20
N MET A 133 25.17 20.61 25.37
CA MET A 133 26.57 20.60 25.84
C MET A 133 27.22 21.99 25.84
N LEU A 134 26.55 23.01 25.27
CA LEU A 134 27.03 24.38 25.19
C LEU A 134 26.43 25.32 26.25
N LEU A 135 25.63 24.79 27.19
CA LEU A 135 25.05 25.50 28.33
C LEU A 135 25.51 24.80 29.62
#